data_AF-A0A356AV59-F1
#
_entry.id   AF-A0A356AV59-F1
#
_cell.length_a   1.000
_cell.length_b   1.000
_cell.length_c   1.000
_cell.angle_alpha   90.00
_cell.angle_beta   90.00
_cell.angle_gamma   90.00
#
_symmetry.space_group_name_H-M   'P 1'
#
loop_
_entity.id
_entity.type
_entity.pdbx_description
1 polymer ?
#
loop_
_entity_poly.entity_id
_entity_poly.type
_entity_poly.pdbx_seq_one_letter_code
_entity_poly.pdbx_strand_id
1 'polypeptide(L)'
;PISSVFYSERVLDIIDKNASELPEFKTAKQIAVLAAKKFTDISYDDLWNMVFGPELERSWMVKSDGICPDCEKPVLMYDWVINVYTHPWKLKCPKCESLFPKNDFYAYYQSGLDKSGRFDPDLADKDLLYNAESGDKNDKFGVDDGSGYVQDGQTYRFISTYLIKGQWKSVIINAIKTLSDAYVYSRDTEYGVRTLILL
;
A
#
# COMPACT_ATOMS: atom_id res chain seq x y z
N PRO A 1 24.15 24.47 -7.06
CA PRO A 1 23.79 23.60 -5.92
C PRO A 1 22.26 23.60 -5.74
N ILE A 2 21.65 22.42 -5.72
CA ILE A 2 20.20 22.28 -5.44
C ILE A 2 20.04 22.44 -3.93
N SER A 3 19.49 23.56 -3.47
CA SER A 3 19.16 23.78 -2.07
C SER A 3 17.74 23.25 -1.79
N SER A 4 17.54 22.58 -0.66
CA SER A 4 16.22 22.15 -0.22
C SER A 4 15.24 23.34 -0.12
N VAL A 5 14.03 23.16 -0.64
CA VAL A 5 12.98 24.19 -0.67
C VAL A 5 12.20 24.22 0.66
N PHE A 6 12.15 23.11 1.39
CA PHE A 6 11.38 22.99 2.64
C PHE A 6 12.21 23.32 3.89
N TYR A 7 13.48 22.92 3.91
CA TYR A 7 14.40 23.23 4.99
C TYR A 7 15.68 23.85 4.42
N SER A 8 15.98 25.09 4.81
CA SER A 8 17.27 25.70 4.47
C SER A 8 18.43 24.96 5.14
N GLU A 9 19.64 25.06 4.57
CA GLU A 9 20.85 24.50 5.19
C GLU A 9 21.01 24.96 6.64
N ARG A 10 20.78 26.26 6.92
CA ARG A 10 20.81 26.80 8.28
C ARG A 10 19.89 26.05 9.24
N VAL A 11 18.67 25.71 8.82
CA VAL A 11 17.71 25.00 9.69
C VAL A 11 18.21 23.59 9.97
N LEU A 12 18.67 22.90 8.94
CA LEU A 12 19.12 21.53 9.09
C LEU A 12 20.47 21.43 9.85
N ASP A 13 21.34 22.45 9.79
CA ASP A 13 22.56 22.55 10.63
C ASP A 13 22.21 22.74 12.11
N ILE A 14 21.17 23.53 12.40
CA ILE A 14 20.65 23.68 13.78
C ILE A 14 20.10 22.33 14.27
N ILE A 15 19.38 21.60 13.42
CA ILE A 15 18.84 20.28 13.77
C ILE A 15 19.97 19.30 14.09
N ASP A 16 21.01 19.23 13.25
CA ASP A 16 22.14 18.32 13.46
C ASP A 16 22.95 18.69 14.71
N LYS A 17 23.18 19.99 14.93
CA LYS A 17 23.81 20.48 16.17
C LYS A 17 23.01 20.08 17.40
N ASN A 18 21.71 20.35 17.42
CA ASN A 18 20.84 20.01 18.55
C ASN A 18 20.80 18.49 18.76
N ALA A 19 20.70 17.71 17.69
CA ALA A 19 20.75 16.25 17.75
C ALA A 19 22.11 15.69 18.21
N SER A 20 23.15 16.51 18.26
CA SER A 20 24.50 16.14 18.73
C SER A 20 24.81 16.67 20.14
N GLU A 21 24.14 17.72 20.59
CA GLU A 21 24.42 18.38 21.88
C GLU A 21 23.36 18.07 22.94
N LEU A 22 22.09 17.99 22.55
CA LEU A 22 20.95 17.90 23.47
C LEU A 22 20.43 16.45 23.59
N PRO A 23 20.31 15.88 24.81
CA PRO A 23 19.92 14.48 25.03
C PRO A 23 18.58 14.08 24.40
N GLU A 24 17.58 14.96 24.47
CA GLU A 24 16.24 14.73 23.92
C GLU A 24 16.28 14.63 22.39
N PHE A 25 17.08 15.45 21.72
CA PHE A 25 17.23 15.42 20.26
C PHE A 25 18.12 14.26 19.78
N LYS A 26 19.11 13.84 20.58
CA LYS A 26 19.84 12.57 20.34
C LYS A 26 18.88 11.39 20.33
N THR A 27 17.99 11.34 21.33
CA THR A 27 16.99 10.28 21.45
C THR A 27 16.03 10.30 20.26
N ALA A 28 15.55 11.48 19.87
CA ALA A 28 14.69 11.64 18.70
C ALA A 28 15.35 11.16 17.39
N LYS A 29 16.63 11.52 17.16
CA LYS A 29 17.43 11.04 16.03
C LYS A 29 17.54 9.52 16.02
N GLN A 30 17.84 8.89 17.16
CA GLN A 30 17.93 7.44 17.28
C GLN A 30 16.60 6.76 16.98
N ILE A 31 15.48 7.30 17.48
CA ILE A 31 14.13 6.78 17.21
C ILE A 31 13.82 6.86 15.71
N ALA A 32 14.09 7.99 15.06
CA ALA A 32 13.84 8.18 13.63
C ALA A 32 14.66 7.20 12.77
N VAL A 33 15.96 7.10 13.03
CA VAL A 33 16.87 6.18 12.33
C VAL A 33 16.46 4.72 12.54
N LEU A 34 16.10 4.33 13.77
CA LEU A 34 15.64 2.98 14.08
C LEU A 34 14.32 2.66 13.38
N ALA A 35 13.37 3.61 13.35
CA ALA A 35 12.09 3.43 12.67
C ALA A 35 12.27 3.26 11.15
N ALA A 36 13.23 3.96 10.55
CA ALA A 36 13.55 3.87 9.13
C ALA A 36 14.21 2.55 8.73
N LYS A 37 14.82 1.83 9.69
CA LYS A 37 15.57 0.58 9.42
C LYS A 37 14.78 -0.43 8.59
N LYS A 38 13.49 -0.62 8.92
CA LYS A 38 12.63 -1.57 8.21
C LYS A 38 12.42 -1.23 6.72
N PHE A 39 12.64 0.01 6.31
CA PHE A 39 12.55 0.44 4.90
C PHE A 39 13.93 0.51 4.23
N THR A 40 15.00 0.72 5.00
CA THR A 40 16.37 0.62 4.48
C THR A 40 16.82 -0.81 4.25
N ASP A 41 16.25 -1.77 5.00
CA ASP A 41 16.55 -3.19 4.85
C ASP A 41 15.85 -3.83 3.62
N ILE A 42 14.93 -3.10 2.97
CA ILE A 42 14.21 -3.54 1.76
C ILE A 42 15.08 -3.26 0.52
N SER A 43 15.09 -4.15 -0.47
CA SER A 43 15.83 -3.89 -1.72
C SER A 43 15.19 -2.73 -2.51
N TYR A 44 15.94 -2.10 -3.41
CA TYR A 44 15.36 -1.05 -4.27
C TYR A 44 14.27 -1.60 -5.19
N ASP A 45 14.43 -2.81 -5.71
CA ASP A 45 13.44 -3.47 -6.55
C ASP A 45 12.16 -3.77 -5.74
N ASP A 46 12.29 -4.21 -4.49
CA ASP A 46 11.13 -4.44 -3.63
C ASP A 46 10.41 -3.13 -3.25
N LEU A 47 11.15 -2.04 -3.02
CA LEU A 47 10.56 -0.70 -2.83
C LEU A 47 9.81 -0.23 -4.08
N TRP A 48 10.41 -0.42 -5.25
CA TRP A 48 9.78 -0.10 -6.53
C TRP A 48 8.49 -0.90 -6.72
N ASN A 49 8.52 -2.20 -6.40
CA ASN A 49 7.36 -3.09 -6.47
C ASN A 49 6.26 -2.78 -5.44
N MET A 50 6.51 -1.90 -4.46
CA MET A 50 5.44 -1.38 -3.59
C MET A 50 4.55 -0.39 -4.32
N VAL A 51 5.10 0.35 -5.29
CA VAL A 51 4.36 1.34 -6.06
C VAL A 51 3.49 0.63 -7.09
N PHE A 52 2.26 1.10 -7.23
CA PHE A 52 1.30 0.54 -8.18
C PHE A 52 0.93 1.59 -9.23
N GLY A 53 0.88 1.16 -10.48
CA GLY A 53 0.68 2.03 -11.62
C GLY A 53 -0.69 2.71 -11.69
N PRO A 54 -0.84 3.79 -12.49
CA PRO A 54 -2.09 4.50 -12.65
C PRO A 54 -3.21 3.67 -13.32
N GLU A 55 -2.86 2.55 -13.95
CA GLU A 55 -3.76 1.66 -14.70
C GLU A 55 -4.78 0.96 -13.79
N LEU A 56 -4.43 0.74 -12.51
CA LEU A 56 -5.37 0.21 -11.54
C LEU A 56 -6.31 1.31 -11.03
N GLU A 57 -7.61 1.03 -11.10
CA GLU A 57 -8.63 1.92 -10.54
C GLU A 57 -8.45 2.10 -9.04
N ARG A 58 -8.78 3.29 -8.55
CA ARG A 58 -8.68 3.67 -7.13
C ARG A 58 -10.05 4.09 -6.63
N SER A 59 -10.44 3.59 -5.45
CA SER A 59 -11.71 3.95 -4.80
C SER A 59 -11.49 4.23 -3.31
N TRP A 60 -12.28 5.15 -2.76
CA TRP A 60 -12.27 5.45 -1.32
C TRP A 60 -13.08 4.45 -0.48
N MET A 61 -13.95 3.68 -1.13
CA MET A 61 -14.84 2.70 -0.50
C MET A 61 -15.09 1.52 -1.44
N VAL A 62 -15.36 0.35 -0.86
CA VAL A 62 -15.77 -0.84 -1.62
C VAL A 62 -17.11 -0.58 -2.30
N LYS A 63 -18.07 -0.08 -1.52
CA LYS A 63 -19.41 0.36 -1.93
C LYS A 63 -19.96 1.27 -0.83
N SER A 64 -20.71 2.32 -1.19
CA SER A 64 -21.15 3.31 -0.20
C SER A 64 -22.24 2.79 0.74
N ASP A 65 -23.25 2.19 0.16
CA ASP A 65 -24.38 1.49 0.79
C ASP A 65 -24.15 -0.03 0.68
N GLY A 66 -22.95 -0.48 1.06
CA GLY A 66 -22.49 -1.85 0.85
C GLY A 66 -23.22 -2.87 1.72
N ILE A 67 -23.52 -4.02 1.12
CA ILE A 67 -23.92 -5.24 1.81
C ILE A 67 -22.80 -6.27 1.56
N CYS A 68 -22.35 -6.99 2.58
CA CYS A 68 -21.33 -8.01 2.38
C CYS A 68 -21.88 -9.13 1.47
N PRO A 69 -21.18 -9.51 0.38
CA PRO A 69 -21.63 -10.60 -0.50
C PRO A 69 -21.79 -11.96 0.18
N ASP A 70 -21.08 -12.21 1.29
CA ASP A 70 -21.05 -13.51 1.96
C ASP A 70 -22.11 -13.63 3.06
N CYS A 71 -22.25 -12.62 3.91
CA CYS A 71 -23.16 -12.68 5.07
C CYS A 71 -24.40 -11.81 4.97
N GLU A 72 -24.56 -11.07 3.86
CA GLU A 72 -25.71 -10.20 3.56
C GLU A 72 -25.98 -9.12 4.61
N LYS A 73 -25.04 -8.88 5.52
CA LYS A 73 -25.13 -7.81 6.52
C LYS A 73 -24.59 -6.50 5.95
N PRO A 74 -25.12 -5.34 6.39
CA PRO A 74 -24.59 -4.04 6.00
C PRO A 74 -23.12 -3.87 6.39
N VAL A 75 -22.31 -3.45 5.43
CA VAL A 75 -20.91 -3.01 5.59
C VAL A 75 -20.78 -1.71 4.81
N LEU A 76 -20.96 -0.59 5.52
CA LEU A 76 -21.05 0.73 4.91
C LEU A 76 -19.67 1.24 4.49
N MET A 77 -19.65 2.29 3.65
CA MET A 77 -18.48 2.98 3.07
C MET A 77 -17.10 2.57 3.61
N TYR A 78 -16.81 2.87 4.88
CA TYR A 78 -15.48 2.76 5.46
C TYR A 78 -15.29 1.60 6.43
N ASP A 79 -16.29 0.74 6.59
CA ASP A 79 -16.34 -0.30 7.63
C ASP A 79 -15.46 -1.53 7.32
N TRP A 80 -15.06 -1.72 6.05
CA TRP A 80 -14.16 -2.81 5.68
C TRP A 80 -12.81 -2.69 6.41
N VAL A 81 -12.41 -3.79 7.04
CA VAL A 81 -11.17 -3.84 7.84
C VAL A 81 -10.01 -4.19 6.92
N ILE A 82 -8.94 -3.41 6.99
CA ILE A 82 -7.74 -3.59 6.16
C ILE A 82 -6.55 -3.74 7.07
N ASN A 83 -5.87 -4.89 6.99
CA ASN A 83 -4.62 -5.13 7.70
C ASN A 83 -3.60 -5.70 6.71
N VAL A 84 -2.74 -4.81 6.20
CA VAL A 84 -1.74 -5.13 5.18
C VAL A 84 -0.69 -6.13 5.63
N TYR A 85 -0.50 -6.31 6.95
CA TYR A 85 0.50 -7.22 7.50
C TYR A 85 -0.03 -8.64 7.68
N THR A 86 -1.31 -8.78 8.04
CA THR A 86 -1.91 -10.10 8.25
C THR A 86 -2.65 -10.62 7.03
N HIS A 87 -3.21 -9.72 6.22
CA HIS A 87 -3.99 -10.06 5.02
C HIS A 87 -3.61 -9.09 3.88
N PRO A 88 -2.40 -9.20 3.32
CA PRO A 88 -2.01 -8.39 2.17
C PRO A 88 -2.96 -8.65 1.00
N TRP A 89 -3.26 -7.60 0.23
CA TRP A 89 -4.18 -7.61 -0.91
C TRP A 89 -5.61 -8.06 -0.60
N LYS A 90 -6.04 -7.99 0.67
CA LYS A 90 -7.40 -8.36 1.09
C LYS A 90 -8.03 -7.31 2.01
N LEU A 91 -9.36 -7.31 2.03
CA LEU A 91 -10.21 -6.62 2.99
C LEU A 91 -11.04 -7.65 3.73
N LYS A 92 -11.21 -7.43 5.03
CA LYS A 92 -12.00 -8.30 5.91
C LYS A 92 -13.35 -7.68 6.21
N CYS A 93 -14.42 -8.44 6.03
CA CYS A 93 -15.76 -8.04 6.46
C CYS A 93 -15.79 -7.97 8.00
N PRO A 94 -16.22 -6.87 8.62
CA PRO A 94 -16.29 -6.75 10.08
C PRO A 94 -17.44 -7.57 10.70
N LYS A 95 -18.31 -8.17 9.88
CA LYS A 95 -19.52 -8.88 10.35
C LYS A 95 -19.37 -10.40 10.35
N CYS A 96 -18.70 -10.95 9.34
CA CYS A 96 -18.49 -12.39 9.18
C CYS A 96 -17.02 -12.79 9.03
N GLU A 97 -16.10 -11.84 9.06
CA GLU A 97 -14.65 -12.07 8.93
C GLU A 97 -14.17 -12.63 7.58
N SER A 98 -15.08 -12.77 6.62
CA SER A 98 -14.75 -13.19 5.26
C SER A 98 -13.80 -12.20 4.58
N LEU A 99 -12.84 -12.74 3.83
CA LEU A 99 -11.83 -11.98 3.11
C LEU A 99 -12.21 -11.81 1.65
N PHE A 100 -11.99 -10.60 1.14
CA PHE A 100 -12.22 -10.24 -0.26
C PHE A 100 -11.01 -9.48 -0.84
N PRO A 101 -10.70 -9.62 -2.13
CA PRO A 101 -11.41 -10.51 -3.06
C PRO A 101 -11.10 -11.99 -2.78
N LYS A 102 -11.80 -12.89 -3.44
CA LYS A 102 -11.68 -14.34 -3.22
C LYS A 102 -10.55 -14.98 -4.04
N ASN A 103 -10.11 -14.34 -5.12
CA ASN A 103 -8.91 -14.72 -5.87
C ASN A 103 -7.61 -14.21 -5.23
N ASP A 104 -6.48 -14.84 -5.58
CA ASP A 104 -5.16 -14.27 -5.31
C ASP A 104 -4.87 -13.13 -6.30
N PHE A 105 -5.31 -11.92 -5.93
CA PHE A 105 -5.11 -10.75 -6.78
C PHE A 105 -3.63 -10.39 -6.95
N TYR A 106 -2.78 -10.66 -5.96
CA TYR A 106 -1.36 -10.31 -6.09
C TYR A 106 -0.67 -11.17 -7.15
N ALA A 107 -0.95 -12.47 -7.16
CA ALA A 107 -0.46 -13.35 -8.22
C ALA A 107 -1.00 -12.92 -9.60
N TYR A 108 -2.29 -12.56 -9.68
CA TYR A 108 -2.90 -12.03 -10.91
C TYR A 108 -2.20 -10.74 -11.38
N TYR A 109 -1.99 -9.78 -10.47
CA TYR A 109 -1.27 -8.55 -10.74
C TYR A 109 0.15 -8.81 -11.26
N GLN A 110 0.92 -9.65 -10.56
CA GLN A 110 2.30 -9.96 -10.96
C GLN A 110 2.38 -10.62 -12.33
N SER A 111 1.41 -11.47 -12.68
CA SER A 111 1.36 -12.11 -14.00
C SER A 111 1.11 -11.12 -15.14
N GLY A 112 0.54 -9.95 -14.86
CA GLY A 112 0.26 -8.90 -15.83
C GLY A 112 1.31 -7.79 -15.91
N LEU A 113 2.45 -7.91 -15.22
CA LEU A 113 3.51 -6.90 -15.28
C LEU A 113 4.34 -7.03 -16.56
N ASP A 114 4.45 -5.94 -17.31
CA ASP A 114 5.34 -5.85 -18.46
C ASP A 114 6.82 -5.69 -18.05
N LYS A 115 7.73 -5.62 -19.04
CA LYS A 115 9.18 -5.42 -18.79
C LYS A 115 9.53 -4.10 -18.11
N SER A 116 8.61 -3.14 -18.10
CA SER A 116 8.74 -1.84 -17.45
C SER A 116 8.08 -1.82 -16.05
N GLY A 117 7.50 -2.95 -15.61
CA GLY A 117 6.77 -3.05 -14.35
C GLY A 117 5.39 -2.39 -14.38
N ARG A 118 4.82 -2.13 -15.57
CA ARG A 118 3.45 -1.62 -15.70
C ARG A 118 2.46 -2.78 -15.80
N PHE A 119 1.35 -2.66 -15.10
CA PHE A 119 0.30 -3.66 -15.13
C PHE A 119 -0.57 -3.52 -16.38
N ASP A 120 -0.75 -4.64 -17.08
CA ASP A 120 -1.65 -4.78 -18.21
C ASP A 120 -2.58 -6.00 -17.97
N PRO A 121 -3.90 -5.79 -17.82
CA PRO A 121 -4.84 -6.88 -17.60
C PRO A 121 -4.96 -7.85 -18.79
N ASP A 122 -4.55 -7.44 -20.00
CA ASP A 122 -4.52 -8.33 -21.17
C ASP A 122 -3.33 -9.29 -21.15
N LEU A 123 -2.24 -8.94 -20.44
CA LEU A 123 -1.11 -9.83 -20.19
C LEU A 123 -1.34 -10.76 -19.00
N ALA A 124 -2.20 -10.37 -18.07
CA ALA A 124 -2.42 -11.09 -16.83
C ALA A 124 -3.07 -12.47 -17.03
N ASP A 125 -2.67 -13.43 -16.20
CA ASP A 125 -3.16 -14.80 -16.23
C ASP A 125 -4.60 -14.90 -15.70
N LYS A 126 -5.55 -15.03 -16.63
CA LYS A 126 -6.99 -15.13 -16.33
C LYS A 126 -7.36 -16.42 -15.60
N ASP A 127 -6.49 -17.44 -15.56
CA ASP A 127 -6.73 -18.65 -14.78
C ASP A 127 -6.59 -18.42 -13.28
N LEU A 128 -6.06 -17.26 -12.86
CA LEU A 128 -6.01 -16.81 -11.46
C LEU A 128 -7.31 -16.11 -11.02
N LEU A 129 -8.22 -15.78 -11.94
CA LEU A 129 -9.48 -15.10 -11.64
C LEU A 129 -10.58 -16.07 -11.22
N TYR A 130 -10.41 -16.73 -10.07
CA TYR A 130 -11.39 -17.65 -9.49
C TYR A 130 -11.37 -17.56 -7.96
N ASN A 131 -12.44 -18.04 -7.32
CA ASN A 131 -12.47 -18.15 -5.87
C ASN A 131 -11.47 -19.21 -5.39
N ALA A 132 -10.36 -18.78 -4.80
CA ALA A 132 -9.30 -19.67 -4.34
C ALA A 132 -9.74 -20.59 -3.19
N GLU A 133 -10.77 -20.20 -2.43
CA GLU A 133 -11.29 -20.98 -1.30
C GLU A 133 -12.07 -22.22 -1.77
N SER A 134 -12.74 -22.16 -2.92
CA SER A 134 -13.49 -23.29 -3.47
C SER A 134 -12.64 -24.21 -4.35
N GLY A 135 -11.56 -23.69 -4.94
CA GLY A 135 -10.69 -24.43 -5.86
C GLY A 135 -11.29 -24.66 -7.25
N ASP A 136 -12.55 -24.30 -7.47
CA ASP A 136 -13.21 -24.38 -8.77
C ASP A 136 -12.88 -23.15 -9.61
N LYS A 137 -12.23 -23.36 -10.76
CA LYS A 137 -11.88 -22.29 -11.69
C LYS A 137 -13.11 -21.55 -12.26
N ASN A 138 -14.29 -22.17 -12.20
CA ASN A 138 -15.54 -21.56 -12.65
C ASN A 138 -16.24 -20.73 -11.57
N ASP A 139 -15.86 -20.89 -10.30
CA ASP A 139 -16.42 -20.09 -9.21
C ASP A 139 -15.86 -18.66 -9.27
N LYS A 140 -16.73 -17.71 -9.63
CA LYS A 140 -16.39 -16.28 -9.74
C LYS A 140 -16.90 -15.46 -8.55
N PHE A 141 -17.42 -16.11 -7.51
CA PHE A 141 -17.90 -15.39 -6.33
C PHE A 141 -16.76 -14.59 -5.67
N GLY A 142 -17.00 -13.30 -5.44
CA GLY A 142 -16.05 -12.39 -4.80
C GLY A 142 -14.74 -12.15 -5.56
N VAL A 143 -14.63 -12.57 -6.83
CA VAL A 143 -13.42 -12.40 -7.65
C VAL A 143 -13.32 -10.96 -8.14
N ASP A 144 -12.15 -10.34 -7.97
CA ASP A 144 -11.84 -8.97 -8.40
C ASP A 144 -10.59 -9.00 -9.29
N ASP A 145 -10.70 -8.42 -10.49
CA ASP A 145 -9.62 -8.29 -11.48
C ASP A 145 -8.97 -6.89 -11.46
N GLY A 146 -9.30 -6.07 -10.46
CA GLY A 146 -8.84 -4.69 -10.31
C GLY A 146 -9.89 -3.65 -10.70
N SER A 147 -10.94 -4.05 -11.44
CA SER A 147 -12.09 -3.21 -11.79
C SER A 147 -13.26 -3.32 -10.80
N GLY A 148 -13.20 -4.31 -9.90
CA GLY A 148 -14.21 -4.62 -8.90
C GLY A 148 -14.97 -5.90 -9.20
N TYR A 149 -15.43 -6.56 -8.14
CA TYR A 149 -16.33 -7.72 -8.23
C TYR A 149 -17.75 -7.28 -8.54
N VAL A 150 -18.43 -7.91 -9.52
CA VAL A 150 -19.82 -7.59 -9.88
C VAL A 150 -20.78 -8.68 -9.44
N GLN A 151 -21.84 -8.29 -8.73
CA GLN A 151 -22.95 -9.15 -8.34
C GLN A 151 -24.26 -8.38 -8.41
N ASP A 152 -25.28 -8.94 -9.07
CA ASP A 152 -26.63 -8.35 -9.18
C ASP A 152 -26.64 -6.88 -9.67
N GLY A 153 -25.76 -6.56 -10.62
CA GLY A 153 -25.59 -5.21 -11.17
C GLY A 153 -24.88 -4.22 -10.23
N GLN A 154 -24.37 -4.67 -9.09
CA GLN A 154 -23.59 -3.89 -8.15
C GLN A 154 -22.10 -4.20 -8.27
N THR A 155 -21.25 -3.18 -8.20
CA THR A 155 -19.79 -3.33 -8.21
C THR A 155 -19.21 -3.13 -6.81
N TYR A 156 -18.39 -4.09 -6.37
CA TYR A 156 -17.64 -4.08 -5.13
C TYR A 156 -16.16 -3.84 -5.42
N ARG A 157 -15.67 -2.65 -5.08
CA ARG A 157 -14.32 -2.19 -5.44
C ARG A 157 -13.29 -2.60 -4.39
N PHE A 158 -13.11 -3.90 -4.17
CA PHE A 158 -12.23 -4.42 -3.12
C PHE A 158 -10.79 -3.96 -3.34
N ILE A 159 -10.19 -4.33 -4.48
CA ILE A 159 -8.80 -3.98 -4.76
C ILE A 159 -8.60 -2.48 -4.88
N SER A 160 -9.48 -1.76 -5.57
CA SER A 160 -9.38 -0.30 -5.70
C SER A 160 -9.38 0.41 -4.35
N THR A 161 -10.09 -0.15 -3.35
CA THR A 161 -10.10 0.36 -1.96
C THR A 161 -8.84 -0.04 -1.20
N TYR A 162 -8.36 -1.28 -1.37
CA TYR A 162 -7.10 -1.75 -0.79
C TYR A 162 -5.93 -0.87 -1.21
N LEU A 163 -5.84 -0.53 -2.49
CA LEU A 163 -4.76 0.29 -3.04
C LEU A 163 -4.68 1.68 -2.38
N ILE A 164 -5.82 2.34 -2.14
CA ILE A 164 -5.83 3.63 -1.45
C ILE A 164 -5.56 3.47 0.05
N LYS A 165 -6.36 2.66 0.74
CA LYS A 165 -6.34 2.63 2.20
C LYS A 165 -5.19 1.81 2.77
N GLY A 166 -4.97 0.62 2.21
CA GLY A 166 -3.89 -0.29 2.61
C GLY A 166 -2.57 0.17 2.02
N GLN A 167 -2.40 0.04 0.70
CA GLN A 167 -1.10 0.22 0.07
C GLN A 167 -0.59 1.67 0.15
N TRP A 168 -1.36 2.63 -0.38
CA TRP A 168 -0.93 4.03 -0.43
C TRP A 168 -0.86 4.66 0.96
N LYS A 169 -1.97 4.69 1.70
CA LYS A 169 -2.05 5.43 2.97
C LYS A 169 -1.33 4.75 4.13
N SER A 170 -1.39 3.42 4.25
CA SER A 170 -0.78 2.71 5.38
C SER A 170 0.67 2.31 5.14
N VAL A 171 1.05 1.96 3.90
CA VAL A 171 2.42 1.51 3.59
C VAL A 171 3.26 2.65 3.01
N ILE A 172 2.92 3.16 1.82
CA ILE A 172 3.78 4.08 1.07
C ILE A 172 3.94 5.43 1.77
N ILE A 173 2.84 6.09 2.17
CA ILE A 173 2.92 7.38 2.88
C ILE A 173 3.67 7.24 4.21
N ASN A 174 3.51 6.11 4.90
CA ASN A 174 4.22 5.85 6.15
C ASN A 174 5.73 5.69 5.92
N ALA A 175 6.12 4.99 4.85
CA ALA A 175 7.50 4.84 4.43
C ALA A 175 8.14 6.19 4.10
N ILE A 176 7.49 7.00 3.24
CA ILE A 176 7.95 8.33 2.85
C ILE A 176 8.16 9.22 4.08
N LYS A 177 7.20 9.25 5.01
CA LYS A 177 7.32 10.04 6.25
C LYS A 177 8.48 9.56 7.11
N THR A 178 8.58 8.26 7.35
CA THR A 178 9.61 7.67 8.21
C THR A 178 11.02 7.92 7.65
N LEU A 179 11.20 7.75 6.33
CA LEU A 179 12.47 8.02 5.65
C LEU A 179 12.79 9.51 5.65
N SER A 180 11.80 10.37 5.39
CA SER A 180 11.97 11.83 5.45
C SER A 180 12.39 12.32 6.83
N ASP A 181 11.78 11.80 7.90
CA ASP A 181 12.15 12.13 9.28
C ASP A 181 13.59 11.70 9.58
N ALA A 182 13.98 10.48 9.18
CA ALA A 182 15.34 10.01 9.35
C ALA A 182 16.37 10.87 8.57
N TYR A 183 16.04 11.30 7.34
CA TYR A 183 16.86 12.21 6.56
C TYR A 183 17.09 13.56 7.27
N VAL A 184 16.03 14.17 7.82
CA VAL A 184 16.11 15.47 8.51
C VAL A 184 17.08 15.42 9.70
N TYR A 185 17.11 14.32 10.46
CA TYR A 185 17.99 14.17 11.62
C TYR A 185 19.42 13.69 11.29
N SER A 186 19.60 12.93 10.21
CA SER A 186 20.86 12.24 9.91
C SER A 186 21.64 12.83 8.75
N ARG A 187 20.98 13.51 7.82
CA ARG A 187 21.50 13.93 6.50
C ARG A 187 21.95 12.78 5.60
N ASP A 188 21.65 11.53 5.94
CA ASP A 188 22.03 10.40 5.11
C ASP A 188 21.17 10.37 3.85
N THR A 189 21.82 10.56 2.70
CA THR A 189 21.15 10.64 1.39
C THR A 189 20.45 9.35 1.00
N GLU A 190 20.80 8.21 1.60
CA GLU A 190 20.14 6.93 1.33
C GLU A 190 18.65 6.99 1.64
N TYR A 191 18.25 7.70 2.70
CA TYR A 191 16.84 7.92 3.02
C TYR A 191 16.12 8.71 1.93
N GLY A 192 16.80 9.70 1.34
CA GLY A 192 16.29 10.49 0.22
C GLY A 192 16.11 9.65 -1.04
N VAL A 193 17.11 8.85 -1.41
CA VAL A 193 17.07 7.95 -2.57
C VAL A 193 15.89 6.98 -2.47
N ARG A 194 15.72 6.32 -1.32
CA ARG A 194 14.61 5.39 -1.07
C ARG A 194 13.25 6.07 -1.09
N THR A 195 13.18 7.30 -0.60
CA THR A 195 11.95 8.10 -0.67
C THR A 195 11.60 8.41 -2.13
N LEU A 196 12.59 8.74 -2.98
CA LEU A 196 12.37 9.02 -4.40
C LEU A 196 11.84 7.81 -5.19
N ILE A 197 12.23 6.58 -4.81
CA ILE A 197 11.70 5.34 -5.42
C ILE A 197 10.18 5.21 -5.19
N LEU A 198 9.67 5.77 -4.09
CA LEU A 198 8.27 5.62 -3.66
C LEU A 198 7.34 6.75 -4.15
N LEU A 199 7.85 7.73 -4.90
CA LEU A 199 7.12 8.90 -5.40
C LEU A 199 6.75 8.76 -6.88
#